data_AF-A0A9Q0Q5Z6-F1
#
_entry.id   AF-A0A9Q0Q5Z6-F1
#
_cell.length_a   1.000
_cell.length_b   1.000
_cell.length_c   1.000
_cell.angle_alpha   90.00
_cell.angle_beta   90.00
_cell.angle_gamma   90.00
#
_symmetry.space_group_name_H-M   'P 1'
#
loop_
_entity.id
_entity.type
_entity.pdbx_description
1 polymer ?
#
loop_
_entity_poly.entity_id
_entity_poly.type
_entity_poly.pdbx_seq_one_letter_code
_entity_poly.pdbx_strand_id
1 'polypeptide(L)'
;MSLSGTMMATCCTRITTEVYTKRMFQLLLSAYSTIGIQDTALFLGMNEDDATNYVVQQGWVVDPDSRMLTVKKQPVKTEQKLDSSKLHRLTEYVFHLEH
;
A
#
# COMPACT_ATOMS: atom_id res chain seq x y z
N MET A 1 40.71 -14.18 18.40
CA MET A 1 40.19 -13.54 17.16
C MET A 1 39.16 -14.48 16.53
N SER A 2 37.87 -14.37 16.87
CA SER A 2 36.80 -15.15 16.22
C SER A 2 35.56 -14.26 16.09
N LEU A 3 35.68 -13.26 15.22
CA LEU A 3 34.61 -12.31 14.88
C LEU A 3 34.10 -12.50 13.44
N SER A 4 34.67 -13.44 12.67
CA SER A 4 34.35 -13.60 11.24
C SER A 4 33.06 -14.41 10.99
N GLY A 5 32.79 -15.42 11.81
CA GLY A 5 31.63 -16.31 11.62
C GLY A 5 30.28 -15.67 11.98
N THR A 6 30.21 -14.87 13.05
CA THR A 6 29.00 -14.14 13.45
C THR A 6 28.67 -13.01 12.48
N MET A 7 29.67 -12.33 11.92
CA MET A 7 29.47 -11.20 11.00
C MET A 7 28.77 -11.63 9.70
N MET A 8 29.09 -12.82 9.18
CA MET A 8 28.43 -13.37 7.99
C MET A 8 27.00 -13.81 8.26
N ALA A 9 26.73 -14.40 9.43
CA ALA A 9 25.37 -14.78 9.82
C ALA A 9 24.47 -13.53 9.98
N THR A 10 24.97 -12.47 10.62
CA THR A 10 24.22 -11.21 10.77
C THR A 10 24.07 -10.46 9.43
N CYS A 11 25.03 -10.58 8.51
CA CYS A 11 24.90 -10.00 7.17
C CYS A 11 23.79 -10.69 6.37
N CYS A 12 23.76 -12.02 6.38
CA CYS A 12 22.79 -12.81 5.64
C CYS A 12 21.35 -12.56 6.13
N THR A 13 21.14 -12.46 7.45
CA THR A 13 19.82 -12.12 8.01
C THR A 13 19.40 -10.70 7.65
N ARG A 14 20.34 -9.75 7.58
CA ARG A 14 20.01 -8.36 7.21
C ARG A 14 19.54 -8.24 5.76
N ILE A 15 20.18 -8.98 4.84
CA ILE A 15 19.79 -8.99 3.43
C ILE A 15 18.38 -9.58 3.26
N THR A 16 18.05 -10.65 3.97
CA THR A 16 16.71 -11.25 3.88
C THR A 16 15.63 -10.34 4.43
N THR A 17 15.89 -9.62 5.53
CA THR A 17 14.94 -8.63 6.07
C THR A 17 14.68 -7.48 5.10
N GLU A 18 15.72 -6.99 4.40
CA GLU A 18 15.58 -5.86 3.48
C GLU A 18 14.82 -6.23 2.20
N VAL A 19 14.99 -7.46 1.71
CA VAL A 19 14.21 -7.99 0.58
C VAL A 19 12.75 -8.22 0.98
N TYR A 20 12.53 -8.71 2.20
CA TYR A 20 11.18 -8.95 2.73
C TYR A 20 10.40 -7.65 2.89
N THR A 21 10.98 -6.61 3.53
CA THR A 21 10.32 -5.33 3.73
C THR A 21 9.95 -4.66 2.41
N LYS A 22 10.85 -4.68 1.42
CA LYS A 22 10.55 -4.14 0.07
C LYS A 22 9.39 -4.88 -0.61
N ARG A 23 9.36 -6.22 -0.54
CA ARG A 23 8.27 -7.01 -1.15
C ARG A 23 6.93 -6.77 -0.44
N MET A 24 6.93 -6.78 0.90
CA MET A 24 5.71 -6.51 1.67
C MET A 24 5.21 -5.10 1.40
N PHE A 25 6.10 -4.11 1.34
CA PHE A 25 5.72 -2.74 1.00
C PHE A 25 5.02 -2.64 -0.37
N GLN A 26 5.53 -3.33 -1.40
CA GLN A 26 4.87 -3.37 -2.71
C GLN A 26 3.52 -4.08 -2.68
N LEU A 27 3.38 -5.14 -1.88
CA LEU A 27 2.09 -5.81 -1.69
C LEU A 27 1.07 -4.86 -1.04
N LEU A 28 1.49 -4.16 0.02
CA LEU A 28 0.64 -3.19 0.72
C LEU A 28 0.21 -2.04 -0.19
N LEU A 29 1.13 -1.53 -1.01
CA LEU A 29 0.86 -0.50 -2.03
C LEU A 29 -0.22 -0.89 -3.04
N SER A 30 -0.31 -2.19 -3.39
CA SER A 30 -1.21 -2.67 -4.46
C SER A 30 -2.56 -3.15 -3.94
N ALA A 31 -2.59 -3.80 -2.77
CA ALA A 31 -3.79 -4.43 -2.23
C ALA A 31 -4.60 -3.51 -1.31
N TYR A 32 -3.94 -2.58 -0.59
CA TYR A 32 -4.58 -1.76 0.42
C TYR A 32 -4.65 -0.30 -0.01
N SER A 33 -5.78 0.34 0.30
CA SER A 33 -5.94 1.80 0.18
C SER A 33 -5.72 2.48 1.53
N THR A 34 -6.13 1.81 2.60
CA THR A 34 -5.97 2.24 3.98
C THR A 34 -5.59 1.02 4.83
N ILE A 35 -4.62 1.16 5.73
CA ILE A 35 -4.14 0.09 6.61
C ILE A 35 -3.77 0.64 7.98
N GLY A 36 -3.92 -0.13 9.06
CA GLY A 36 -3.51 0.30 10.40
C GLY A 36 -2.00 0.48 10.54
N ILE A 37 -1.58 1.40 11.42
CA ILE A 37 -0.16 1.60 11.77
C ILE A 37 0.40 0.32 12.41
N GLN A 38 -0.37 -0.30 13.32
CA GLN A 38 0.02 -1.54 14.01
C GLN A 38 0.23 -2.70 13.04
N ASP A 39 -0.70 -2.90 12.10
CA ASP A 39 -0.60 -3.95 11.09
C ASP A 39 0.61 -3.74 10.19
N THR A 40 0.87 -2.48 9.82
CA THR A 40 2.03 -2.13 8.99
C THR A 40 3.35 -2.41 9.73
N ALA A 41 3.42 -2.08 11.02
CA ALA A 41 4.57 -2.40 11.87
C ALA A 41 4.80 -3.93 11.95
N LEU A 42 3.73 -4.70 12.13
CA LEU A 42 3.78 -6.16 12.14
C LEU A 42 4.25 -6.75 10.81
N PHE A 43 3.75 -6.24 9.67
CA PHE A 43 4.14 -6.72 8.33
C PHE A 43 5.54 -6.32 7.92
N LEU A 44 6.06 -5.20 8.42
CA LEU A 44 7.42 -4.73 8.13
C LEU A 44 8.44 -5.28 9.15
N GLY A 45 7.99 -5.83 10.27
CA GLY A 45 8.85 -6.35 11.33
C GLY A 45 9.66 -5.26 12.05
N MET A 46 9.09 -4.06 12.16
CA MET A 46 9.70 -2.89 12.81
C MET A 46 8.71 -2.24 13.77
N ASN A 47 9.17 -1.34 14.64
CA ASN A 47 8.28 -0.66 15.59
C ASN A 47 7.28 0.25 14.87
N GLU A 48 6.21 0.64 15.55
CA GLU A 48 5.21 1.55 15.00
C GLU A 48 5.81 2.89 14.57
N ASP A 49 6.69 3.47 15.38
CA ASP A 49 7.41 4.71 15.05
C ASP A 49 8.31 4.54 13.82
N ASP A 50 9.08 3.45 13.75
CA ASP A 50 9.98 3.15 12.64
C ASP A 50 9.19 2.90 11.34
N ALA A 51 8.11 2.14 11.41
CA ALA A 51 7.20 1.87 10.30
C ALA A 51 6.57 3.17 9.79
N THR A 52 6.07 4.00 10.70
CA THR A 52 5.45 5.29 10.38
C THR A 52 6.44 6.21 9.70
N ASN A 53 7.65 6.36 10.25
CA ASN A 53 8.71 7.14 9.63
C ASN A 53 9.08 6.61 8.24
N TYR A 54 9.16 5.29 8.08
CA TYR A 54 9.46 4.66 6.80
C TYR A 54 8.38 4.94 5.75
N VAL A 55 7.09 4.75 6.07
CA VAL A 55 6.00 4.97 5.09
C VAL A 55 5.77 6.45 4.78
N VAL A 56 6.00 7.35 5.75
CA VAL A 56 5.94 8.81 5.53
C VAL A 56 7.05 9.25 4.57
N GLN A 57 8.26 8.70 4.69
CA GLN A 57 9.34 8.94 3.70
C GLN A 57 8.97 8.43 2.30
N GLN A 58 8.16 7.38 2.21
CA GLN A 58 7.62 6.87 0.94
C GLN A 58 6.39 7.65 0.44
N GLY A 59 5.95 8.69 1.16
CA GLY A 59 4.86 9.57 0.77
C GLY A 59 3.46 9.09 1.13
N TRP A 60 3.33 8.21 2.13
CA TRP A 60 2.04 7.84 2.72
C TRP A 60 1.60 8.88 3.75
N VAL A 61 0.29 9.00 3.96
CA VAL A 61 -0.29 9.94 4.92
C VAL A 61 -0.77 9.19 6.16
N VAL A 62 -0.39 9.69 7.33
CA VAL A 62 -0.81 9.14 8.63
C VAL A 62 -2.05 9.90 9.09
N ASP A 63 -3.08 9.17 9.46
CA ASP A 63 -4.26 9.68 10.15
C ASP A 63 -4.12 9.38 11.65
N PRO A 64 -3.74 10.38 12.48
CA PRO A 64 -3.47 10.17 13.90
C PRO A 64 -4.73 9.86 14.70
N ASP A 65 -5.90 10.34 14.26
CA ASP A 65 -7.18 10.12 14.93
C ASP A 65 -7.66 8.66 14.80
N SER A 66 -7.47 8.05 13.64
CA SER A 66 -7.90 6.66 13.37
C SER A 66 -6.78 5.63 13.55
N ARG A 67 -5.53 6.08 13.77
CA ARG A 67 -4.30 5.24 13.68
C ARG A 67 -4.21 4.47 12.35
N MET A 68 -4.62 5.13 11.27
CA MET A 68 -4.68 4.57 9.92
C MET A 68 -3.65 5.23 9.02
N LEU A 69 -3.13 4.49 8.06
CA LEU A 69 -2.22 4.93 7.03
C LEU A 69 -2.96 4.94 5.70
N THR A 70 -3.00 6.10 5.05
CA THR A 70 -3.50 6.22 3.67
C THR A 70 -2.34 5.92 2.74
N VAL A 71 -2.43 4.76 2.11
CA VAL A 71 -1.47 4.27 1.13
C VAL A 71 -1.59 5.14 -0.11
N LYS A 72 -0.51 5.83 -0.50
CA LYS A 72 -0.48 6.58 -1.76
C LYS A 72 -0.44 5.60 -2.92
N LYS A 73 -1.61 5.11 -3.31
CA LYS A 73 -1.77 4.23 -4.46
C LYS A 73 -1.21 4.97 -5.68
N GLN A 74 -0.41 4.29 -6.50
CA GLN A 74 -0.21 4.76 -7.86
C GLN A 74 -1.61 4.96 -8.46
N PRO A 75 -1.89 6.07 -9.16
CA PRO A 75 -3.17 6.22 -9.83
C PRO A 75 -3.28 5.06 -10.79
N VAL A 76 -4.01 4.02 -10.37
CA VAL A 76 -4.41 2.95 -11.26
C VAL A 76 -5.15 3.71 -12.32
N LYS A 77 -4.65 3.65 -13.54
CA LYS A 77 -5.26 4.21 -14.71
C LYS A 77 -6.53 3.42 -15.01
N THR A 78 -7.45 3.30 -14.06
CA THR A 78 -8.86 3.19 -14.37
C THR A 78 -9.20 4.53 -15.01
N GLU A 79 -8.90 4.63 -16.30
CA GLU A 79 -9.70 5.41 -17.22
C GLU A 79 -11.11 4.81 -17.16
N GLN A 80 -11.80 5.04 -16.04
CA GLN A 80 -13.23 5.08 -16.01
C GLN A 80 -13.61 6.41 -16.65
N LYS A 81 -13.24 6.57 -17.93
CA LYS A 81 -13.91 7.47 -18.84
C LYS A 81 -15.29 6.85 -18.96
N LEU A 82 -16.18 7.21 -18.03
CA LEU A 82 -17.61 7.01 -18.23
C LEU A 82 -17.94 7.82 -19.48
N ASP A 83 -17.85 7.14 -20.61
CA ASP A 83 -18.12 7.73 -21.90
C ASP A 83 -19.55 8.27 -21.83
N SER A 84 -19.71 9.58 -22.03
CA SER A 84 -21.01 10.25 -21.94
C SER A 84 -22.05 9.60 -22.85
N SER A 85 -21.61 8.89 -23.90
CA SER A 85 -22.49 8.06 -24.73
C SER A 85 -23.15 6.90 -23.98
N LYS A 86 -22.50 6.28 -22.98
CA LYS A 86 -23.12 5.22 -22.15
C LYS A 86 -24.19 5.79 -21.21
N LEU A 87 -23.98 6.99 -20.67
CA LEU A 87 -24.99 7.69 -19.87
C LEU A 87 -26.17 8.12 -20.73
N HIS A 88 -25.91 8.65 -21.92
CA HIS A 88 -26.97 9.05 -22.85
C HIS A 88 -27.85 7.86 -23.27
N ARG A 89 -27.26 6.69 -23.51
CA ARG A 89 -28.00 5.46 -23.84
C ARG A 89 -28.89 4.98 -22.69
N LEU A 90 -28.50 5.16 -21.43
CA LEU A 90 -29.34 4.81 -20.28
C LEU A 90 -30.60 5.70 -20.21
N THR A 91 -30.48 6.99 -20.54
CA THR A 91 -31.64 7.89 -20.64
C THR A 91 -32.62 7.43 -21.73
N GLU A 92 -32.11 7.02 -22.88
CA GLU A 92 -32.94 6.50 -23.97
C GLU A 92 -33.65 5.19 -23.58
N TYR A 93 -32.99 4.29 -22.84
CA TYR A 93 -33.63 3.05 -22.38
C TYR A 93 -34.81 3.28 -21.44
N VAL A 94 -34.76 4.32 -20.59
CA VAL A 94 -35.90 4.70 -19.73
C VAL A 94 -37.07 5.21 -20.56
N PHE A 95 -36.80 5.91 -21.66
CA PHE A 95 -37.83 6.44 -22.55
C PHE A 95 -38.57 5.34 -23.34
N HIS A 96 -37.91 4.21 -23.62
CA HIS A 96 -38.47 3.11 -24.41
C HIS A 96 -39.19 2.02 -23.59
N LEU A 97 -39.24 2.14 -22.26
CA LEU A 97 -39.92 1.18 -21.38
C LEU A 97 -41.36 1.61 -21.02
N GLU A 98 -41.84 2.74 -21.54
CA GLU A 98 -43.20 3.27 -21.29
C GLU A 98 -44.20 3.05 -22.44
N HIS A 99 -43.91 2.19 -23.42
CA HIS A 99 -44.88 1.70 -24.41
C HIS A 99 -44.95 0.17 -24.40
#